data_AF-A0A920JI53-F1
#
_entry.id   AF-A0A920JI53-F1
#
_cell.length_a   1.000
_cell.length_b   1.000
_cell.length_c   1.000
_cell.angle_alpha   90.00
_cell.angle_beta   90.00
_cell.angle_gamma   90.00
#
_symmetry.space_group_name_H-M   'P 1'
#
loop_
_entity.id
_entity.type
_entity.pdbx_description
1 polymer ?
#
loop_
_entity_poly.entity_id
_entity_poly.type
_entity_poly.pdbx_seq_one_letter_code
_entity_poly.pdbx_strand_id
1 'polypeptide(L)'
;MKFQGHESVLFKLQSVHTSSSDFSNPKNTLWSAISYPLSEFQRLIFGGSLQSSELLAGDYSADQALQWVTSNGKSECFDQEFFDFCKTRFDNAELTAGWVYDSRNRFMFADQGMSHRLILNASIPGK
;
A
#
# COMPACT_ATOMS: atom_id res chain seq x y z
N MET A 1 7.43 -8.30 38.20
CA MET A 1 6.68 -7.22 37.52
C MET A 1 5.99 -7.83 36.31
N LYS A 2 4.67 -7.71 36.22
CA LYS A 2 3.85 -8.28 35.15
C LYS A 2 3.77 -7.23 34.03
N PHE A 3 4.52 -7.43 32.95
CA PHE A 3 4.55 -6.49 31.83
C PHE A 3 3.23 -6.58 31.07
N GLN A 4 2.43 -5.52 31.13
CA GLN A 4 1.19 -5.37 30.38
C GLN A 4 1.57 -4.99 28.94
N GLY A 5 1.80 -6.01 28.10
CA GLY A 5 2.01 -5.82 26.67
C GLY A 5 0.73 -5.33 26.02
N HIS A 6 0.66 -4.03 25.71
CA HIS A 6 -0.43 -3.48 24.90
C HIS A 6 -0.21 -3.88 23.44
N GLU A 7 -0.82 -5.00 23.05
CA GLU A 7 -1.03 -5.31 21.64
C GLU A 7 -1.85 -4.19 21.00
N SER A 8 -1.33 -3.64 19.91
CA SER A 8 -2.02 -2.60 19.14
C SER A 8 -2.41 -3.19 17.80
N VAL A 9 -3.73 -3.30 17.61
CA VAL A 9 -4.33 -3.63 16.32
C VAL A 9 -4.84 -2.34 15.73
N LEU A 10 -4.35 -1.99 14.55
CA LEU A 10 -4.78 -0.79 13.83
C LEU A 10 -5.43 -1.21 12.52
N PHE A 11 -6.64 -0.72 12.30
CA PHE A 11 -7.36 -0.83 11.05
C PHE A 11 -7.52 0.56 10.46
N LYS A 12 -7.27 0.69 9.16
CA LYS A 12 -7.43 1.94 8.44
C LYS A 12 -8.11 1.70 7.11
N LEU A 13 -9.17 2.47 6.86
CA LEU A 13 -9.80 2.60 5.56
C LEU A 13 -9.42 3.95 4.98
N GLN A 14 -9.02 3.97 3.72
CA GLN A 14 -8.65 5.19 3.01
C GLN A 14 -9.20 5.15 1.59
N SER A 15 -9.95 6.20 1.20
CA SER A 15 -10.39 6.44 -0.16
C SER A 15 -9.69 7.67 -0.70
N VAL A 16 -9.09 7.57 -1.88
CA VAL A 16 -8.44 8.68 -2.58
C VAL A 16 -8.97 8.74 -4.00
N HIS A 17 -9.35 9.94 -4.44
CA HIS A 17 -9.73 10.22 -5.81
C HIS A 17 -8.67 11.15 -6.41
N THR A 18 -7.96 10.66 -7.43
CA THR A 18 -7.01 11.48 -8.21
C THR A 18 -7.50 11.61 -9.64
N SER A 19 -7.51 12.83 -10.15
CA SER A 19 -7.80 13.14 -11.56
C SER A 19 -6.66 14.00 -12.11
N SER A 20 -6.11 13.58 -13.24
CA SER A 20 -5.15 14.30 -14.08
C SER A 20 -5.72 14.34 -15.51
N SER A 21 -5.23 15.25 -16.37
CA SER A 21 -5.81 15.57 -17.69
C SER A 21 -6.14 14.36 -18.55
N ASP A 22 -5.41 13.25 -18.38
CA ASP A 22 -5.52 12.04 -19.19
C ASP A 22 -5.78 10.79 -18.33
N PHE A 23 -6.08 10.93 -17.02
CA PHE A 23 -6.06 9.82 -16.08
C PHE A 23 -6.91 10.07 -14.82
N SER A 24 -7.99 9.30 -14.65
CA SER A 24 -8.82 9.30 -13.43
C SER A 24 -8.74 7.95 -12.72
N ASN A 25 -8.42 7.95 -11.42
CA ASN A 25 -8.25 6.71 -10.64
C ASN A 25 -8.90 6.83 -9.27
N PRO A 26 -10.07 6.22 -9.08
CA PRO A 26 -10.56 5.92 -7.74
C PRO A 26 -9.69 4.81 -7.11
N LYS A 27 -9.21 5.05 -5.89
CA LYS A 27 -8.41 4.09 -5.13
C LYS A 27 -9.03 3.86 -3.75
N ASN A 28 -9.34 2.60 -3.45
CA ASN A 28 -9.83 2.18 -2.15
C ASN A 28 -8.79 1.26 -1.50
N THR A 29 -8.31 1.63 -0.31
CA THR A 29 -7.34 0.84 0.44
C THR A 29 -7.90 0.47 1.80
N LEU A 30 -7.89 -0.82 2.11
CA LEU A 30 -8.10 -1.38 3.43
C LEU A 30 -6.75 -1.84 3.95
N TRP A 31 -6.39 -1.42 5.16
CA TRP A 31 -5.17 -1.83 5.81
C TRP A 31 -5.45 -2.34 7.22
N SER A 32 -4.78 -3.41 7.59
CA SER A 32 -4.77 -3.97 8.93
C SER A 32 -3.34 -4.23 9.36
N ALA A 33 -2.99 -3.89 10.58
CA ALA A 33 -1.75 -4.36 11.17
C ALA A 33 -1.90 -4.65 12.65
N ILE A 34 -1.09 -5.61 13.08
CA ILE A 34 -0.86 -5.96 14.47
C ILE A 34 0.60 -5.66 14.80
N SER A 35 0.82 -5.05 15.96
CA SER A 35 2.16 -4.83 16.48
C SER A 35 2.31 -5.51 17.83
N TYR A 36 3.32 -6.37 17.93
CA TYR A 36 3.61 -7.14 19.14
C TYR A 36 4.95 -6.72 19.75
N PRO A 37 4.97 -6.24 21.02
CA PRO A 37 6.21 -5.95 21.71
C PRO A 37 6.89 -7.25 22.13
N LEU A 38 8.10 -7.50 21.63
CA LEU A 38 8.93 -8.64 22.06
C LEU A 38 9.71 -8.31 23.33
N SER A 39 10.18 -7.06 23.43
CA SER A 39 10.84 -6.52 24.61
C SER A 39 10.53 -5.03 24.75
N GLU A 40 11.09 -4.40 25.78
CA GLU A 40 11.02 -2.94 25.96
C GLU A 40 11.70 -2.15 24.83
N PHE A 41 12.65 -2.79 24.11
CA PHE A 41 13.37 -2.19 23.00
C PHE A 41 12.94 -2.75 21.64
N GLN A 42 12.28 -3.92 21.59
CA GLN A 42 11.99 -4.62 20.34
C GLN A 42 10.50 -4.77 20.08
N ARG A 43 10.10 -4.50 18.83
CA ARG A 43 8.72 -4.67 18.37
C ARG A 43 8.68 -5.29 16.98
N LEU A 44 7.81 -6.28 16.83
CA LEU A 44 7.42 -6.80 15.52
C LEU A 44 6.12 -6.16 15.07
N ILE A 45 6.02 -5.93 13.77
CA ILE A 45 4.85 -5.37 13.10
C ILE A 45 4.52 -6.33 11.97
N PHE A 46 3.27 -6.80 11.94
CA PHE A 46 2.76 -7.57 10.82
C PHE A 46 1.50 -6.88 10.32
N GLY A 47 1.42 -6.65 9.02
CA GLY A 47 0.27 -6.00 8.42
C GLY A 47 -0.01 -6.52 7.04
N GLY A 48 -1.23 -6.26 6.60
CA GLY A 48 -1.69 -6.50 5.26
C GLY A 48 -2.44 -5.27 4.74
N SER A 49 -2.37 -5.05 3.44
CA SER A 49 -3.20 -4.07 2.76
C SER A 49 -3.86 -4.71 1.55
N LEU A 50 -5.12 -4.39 1.33
CA LEU A 50 -5.85 -4.69 0.12
C LEU A 50 -6.18 -3.36 -0.54
N GLN A 51 -5.80 -3.22 -1.81
CA GLN A 51 -6.03 -2.03 -2.59
C GLN A 51 -6.77 -2.40 -3.88
N SER A 52 -7.88 -1.72 -4.15
CA SER A 52 -8.57 -1.79 -5.44
C SER A 52 -8.35 -0.47 -6.16
N SER A 53 -7.88 -0.54 -7.39
CA SER A 53 -7.65 0.65 -8.23
C SER A 53 -8.17 0.41 -9.63
N GLU A 54 -8.80 1.45 -10.18
CA GLU A 54 -9.25 1.48 -11.56
C GLU A 54 -8.36 2.43 -12.35
N LEU A 55 -7.91 2.00 -13.52
CA LEU A 55 -7.11 2.78 -14.46
C LEU A 55 -7.87 2.95 -15.77
N LEU A 56 -7.78 4.16 -16.33
CA LEU A 56 -8.32 4.51 -17.63
C LEU A 56 -7.18 5.03 -18.50
N ALA A 57 -7.01 4.48 -19.70
CA ALA A 57 -6.02 4.92 -20.69
C ALA A 57 -6.68 4.97 -22.06
N GLY A 58 -6.48 6.04 -22.82
CA GLY A 58 -7.02 6.20 -24.19
C GLY A 58 -5.94 6.40 -25.24
N ASP A 59 -6.33 6.62 -26.49
CA ASP A 59 -5.40 6.75 -27.63
C ASP A 59 -4.34 7.84 -27.50
N TYR A 60 -4.63 8.89 -26.72
CA TYR A 60 -3.68 9.98 -26.44
C TYR A 60 -2.82 9.73 -25.20
N SER A 61 -2.98 8.59 -24.53
CA SER A 61 -2.15 8.17 -23.40
C SER A 61 -0.81 7.60 -23.87
N ALA A 62 0.18 7.55 -22.97
CA ALA A 62 1.47 6.93 -23.29
C ALA A 62 1.31 5.44 -23.67
N ASP A 63 2.00 4.98 -24.71
CA ASP A 63 1.94 3.60 -25.20
C ASP A 63 2.18 2.55 -24.10
N GLN A 64 3.09 2.83 -23.16
CA GLN A 64 3.38 1.94 -22.03
C GLN A 64 2.18 1.80 -21.07
N ALA A 65 1.40 2.87 -20.90
CA ALA A 65 0.20 2.83 -20.07
C ALA A 65 -0.89 2.02 -20.76
N LEU A 66 -1.09 2.22 -22.07
CA LEU A 66 -2.03 1.41 -22.86
C LEU A 66 -1.64 -0.07 -22.87
N GLN A 67 -0.35 -0.37 -23.04
CA GLN A 67 0.17 -1.74 -22.98
C GLN A 67 -0.07 -2.36 -21.60
N TRP A 68 0.21 -1.64 -20.51
CA TRP A 68 0.00 -2.17 -19.16
C TRP A 68 -1.48 -2.44 -18.88
N VAL A 69 -2.36 -1.52 -19.28
CA VAL A 69 -3.82 -1.60 -19.10
C VAL A 69 -4.41 -2.76 -19.89
N THR A 70 -3.95 -2.98 -21.13
CA THR A 70 -4.40 -4.09 -21.98
C THR A 70 -3.80 -5.44 -21.58
N SER A 71 -2.63 -5.46 -20.92
CA SER A 71 -1.94 -6.70 -20.52
C SER A 71 -2.20 -7.15 -19.08
N ASN A 72 -2.79 -6.31 -18.22
CA ASN A 72 -2.99 -6.61 -16.80
C ASN A 72 -4.43 -6.36 -16.34
N GLY A 73 -4.88 -7.16 -15.37
CA GLY A 73 -6.21 -7.05 -14.78
C GLY A 73 -7.34 -7.54 -15.69
N LYS A 74 -8.53 -6.97 -15.50
CA LYS A 74 -9.69 -7.14 -16.40
C LYS A 74 -9.81 -5.91 -17.29
N SER A 75 -9.17 -5.97 -18.45
CA SER A 75 -9.19 -4.91 -19.45
C SER A 75 -10.48 -4.94 -20.28
N GLU A 76 -11.21 -3.83 -20.28
CA GLU A 76 -12.36 -3.58 -21.15
C GLU A 76 -12.04 -2.36 -22.02
N CYS A 77 -11.97 -2.54 -23.34
CA CYS A 77 -11.75 -1.46 -24.28
C CYS A 77 -13.08 -1.08 -24.94
N PHE A 78 -13.33 0.22 -25.00
CA PHE A 78 -14.49 0.82 -25.63
C PHE A 78 -14.01 1.52 -26.89
N ASP A 79 -14.51 1.03 -28.03
CA ASP A 79 -14.33 1.65 -29.33
C ASP A 79 -15.49 2.63 -29.52
N GLN A 80 -15.18 3.93 -29.53
CA GLN A 80 -16.17 4.97 -29.78
C GLN A 80 -15.75 5.77 -31.00
N GLU A 81 -16.74 6.21 -31.79
CA GLU A 81 -16.59 6.84 -33.12
C GLU A 81 -15.58 8.02 -33.18
N PHE A 82 -15.17 8.59 -32.05
CA PHE A 82 -14.21 9.69 -31.96
C PHE A 82 -13.04 9.48 -30.98
N PHE A 83 -13.09 8.46 -30.10
CA PHE A 83 -12.05 8.25 -29.07
C PHE A 83 -12.08 6.81 -28.54
N ASP A 84 -10.96 6.08 -28.66
CA ASP A 84 -10.85 4.77 -28.02
C ASP A 84 -10.23 4.89 -26.63
N PHE A 85 -10.81 4.17 -25.68
CA PHE A 85 -10.25 4.07 -24.33
C PHE A 85 -10.40 2.67 -23.75
N CYS A 86 -9.34 2.23 -23.07
CA CYS A 86 -9.28 1.00 -22.32
C CYS A 86 -9.33 1.30 -20.82
N LYS A 87 -10.18 0.55 -20.14
CA LYS A 87 -10.34 0.54 -18.69
C LYS A 87 -9.80 -0.77 -18.17
N THR A 88 -9.02 -0.73 -17.09
CA THR A 88 -8.71 -1.95 -16.33
C THR A 88 -8.94 -1.71 -14.84
N ARG A 89 -9.45 -2.74 -14.18
CA ARG A 89 -9.53 -2.77 -12.72
C ARG A 89 -8.54 -3.80 -12.23
N PHE A 90 -7.72 -3.43 -11.25
CA PHE A 90 -6.79 -4.33 -10.61
C PHE A 90 -6.90 -4.24 -9.09
N ASP A 91 -6.76 -5.41 -8.46
CA ASP A 91 -6.66 -5.52 -7.01
C ASP A 91 -5.21 -5.87 -6.65
N ASN A 92 -4.69 -5.29 -5.58
CA ASN A 92 -3.34 -5.54 -5.10
C ASN A 92 -3.40 -5.90 -3.61
N ALA A 93 -2.75 -7.00 -3.25
CA ALA A 93 -2.56 -7.38 -1.86
C ALA A 93 -1.10 -7.12 -1.48
N GLU A 94 -0.88 -6.34 -0.43
CA GLU A 94 0.46 -6.08 0.10
C GLU A 94 0.58 -6.68 1.50
N LEU A 95 1.67 -7.40 1.75
CA LEU A 95 2.04 -7.86 3.07
C LEU A 95 3.21 -7.03 3.58
N THR A 96 3.11 -6.56 4.82
CA THR A 96 4.14 -5.78 5.50
C THR A 96 4.62 -6.54 6.73
N ALA A 97 5.92 -6.76 6.82
CA ALA A 97 6.59 -7.23 8.03
C ALA A 97 7.59 -6.17 8.49
N GLY A 98 7.57 -5.83 9.77
CA GLY A 98 8.43 -4.82 10.34
C GLY A 98 9.09 -5.33 11.61
N TRP A 99 10.37 -4.99 11.77
CA TRP A 99 11.09 -5.16 13.02
C TRP A 99 11.69 -3.82 13.42
N VAL A 100 11.41 -3.42 14.65
CA VAL A 100 11.90 -2.18 15.24
C VAL A 100 12.69 -2.54 16.48
N TYR A 101 13.94 -2.09 16.55
CA TYR A 101 14.78 -2.10 17.74
C TYR A 101 15.09 -0.65 18.10
N ASP A 102 14.76 -0.22 19.31
CA ASP A 102 15.03 1.13 19.79
C ASP A 102 15.49 1.07 21.24
N SER A 103 16.79 1.27 21.47
CA SER A 103 17.42 1.33 22.79
C SER A 103 17.80 2.74 23.23
N ARG A 104 17.25 3.77 22.57
CA ARG A 104 17.54 5.16 22.87
C ARG A 104 17.06 5.54 24.28
N ASN A 105 17.91 6.27 25.00
CA ASN A 105 17.60 6.89 26.30
C ASN A 105 16.38 7.83 26.23
N ARG A 106 16.31 8.65 25.16
CA ARG A 106 15.33 9.74 25.00
C ARG A 106 14.66 9.67 23.64
N PHE A 107 13.37 9.98 23.55
CA PHE A 107 12.62 9.91 22.29
C PHE A 107 13.09 10.94 21.23
N MET A 108 13.34 12.20 21.62
CA MET A 108 13.63 13.30 20.67
C MET A 108 15.10 13.71 20.57
N PHE A 109 15.91 13.52 21.61
CA PHE A 109 17.30 13.96 21.63
C PHE A 109 18.23 12.91 22.23
N ALA A 110 18.18 11.63 21.85
CA ALA A 110 19.01 10.62 22.51
C ALA A 110 20.51 10.99 22.52
N ASP A 111 21.16 10.89 23.68
CA ASP A 111 22.63 11.02 23.85
C ASP A 111 23.33 9.67 23.87
N GLN A 112 22.58 8.57 24.06
CA GLN A 112 23.04 7.19 24.11
C GLN A 112 21.97 6.24 23.57
N GLY A 113 22.40 5.08 23.06
CA GLY A 113 21.55 4.04 22.50
C GLY A 113 21.50 4.05 20.97
N MET A 114 20.63 3.21 20.40
CA MET A 114 20.57 2.95 18.96
C MET A 114 19.14 2.68 18.50
N SER A 115 18.79 3.10 17.29
CA SER A 115 17.49 2.81 16.67
C SER A 115 17.70 2.15 15.31
N HIS A 116 17.11 0.97 15.15
CA HIS A 116 17.03 0.24 13.89
C HIS A 116 15.57 -0.02 13.54
N ARG A 117 15.25 0.20 12.27
CA ARG A 117 13.95 -0.14 11.72
C ARG A 117 14.14 -0.84 10.40
N LEU A 118 13.65 -2.06 10.33
CA LEU A 118 13.64 -2.87 9.13
C LEU A 118 12.18 -3.12 8.75
N ILE A 119 11.81 -2.78 7.52
CA ILE A 119 10.46 -2.98 6.98
C ILE A 119 10.61 -3.72 5.66
N LEU A 120 9.88 -4.80 5.52
CA LEU A 120 9.78 -5.61 4.32
C LEU A 120 8.35 -5.53 3.83
N ASN A 121 8.20 -5.22 2.54
CA ASN A 121 6.92 -5.20 1.86
C ASN A 121 6.97 -6.19 0.70
N ALA A 122 5.91 -6.99 0.56
CA ALA A 122 5.73 -7.91 -0.55
C ALA A 122 4.38 -7.62 -1.21
N SER A 123 4.40 -7.30 -2.50
CA SER A 123 3.20 -7.07 -3.29
C SER A 123 2.83 -8.33 -4.06
N ILE A 124 1.57 -8.74 -3.92
CA ILE A 124 0.97 -9.86 -4.62
C ILE A 124 -0.09 -9.25 -5.55
N PRO A 125 0.21 -9.13 -6.85
CA PRO A 125 -0.76 -8.59 -7.80
C PRO A 125 -1.96 -9.55 -7.91
N GLY A 126 -3.16 -9.00 -7.70
CA GLY A 126 -4.43 -9.64 -8.00
C GLY A 126 -4.86 -9.37 -9.45
N LYS A 127 -5.62 -10.31 -10.01
CA LYS A 127 -6.18 -10.24 -11.37
C LYS A 127 -7.43 -9.38 -11.41
#